data_AF-A0A7V2QVG5-F1
#
_entry.id   AF-A0A7V2QVG5-F1
#
_cell.length_a   1.000
_cell.length_b   1.000
_cell.length_c   1.000
_cell.angle_alpha   90.00
_cell.angle_beta   90.00
_cell.angle_gamma   90.00
#
_symmetry.space_group_name_H-M   'P 1'
#
loop_
_entity.id
_entity.type
_entity.pdbx_description
1 polymer ?
#
loop_
_entity_poly.entity_id
_entity_poly.type
_entity_poly.pdbx_seq_one_letter_code
_entity_poly.pdbx_strand_id
1 'polypeptide(L)'
;MSSISPDYAPPGQHVLFAYASPRSYCVPMDEEEELRQTTLDLQEQLPGLEKYGRILKLDPRNVDREDTATTAWFGMPIETPVKNLYNVGDAMLPLGVVGATGAIDSGRRVAEIVRKIIKPEA
;
A
#
# COMPACT_ATOMS: atom_id res chain seq x y z
N MET A 1 -8.67 11.98 -7.38
CA MET A 1 -7.61 12.59 -6.55
C MET A 1 -7.58 14.12 -6.63
N SER A 2 -7.66 14.72 -7.83
CA SER A 2 -7.66 16.19 -7.94
C SER A 2 -8.89 16.89 -7.35
N SER A 3 -10.02 16.18 -7.20
CA SER A 3 -11.20 16.73 -6.50
C SER A 3 -10.96 16.97 -5.01
N ILE A 4 -9.96 16.30 -4.41
CA ILE A 4 -9.57 16.48 -3.00
C ILE A 4 -8.42 17.48 -2.88
N SER A 5 -7.43 17.38 -3.78
CA SER A 5 -6.30 18.31 -3.85
C SER A 5 -6.05 18.71 -5.31
N PRO A 6 -6.48 19.92 -5.74
CA PRO A 6 -6.42 20.36 -7.13
C PRO A 6 -5.02 20.38 -7.73
N ASP A 7 -3.98 20.57 -6.91
CA ASP A 7 -2.58 20.68 -7.35
C ASP A 7 -2.04 19.39 -8.00
N TYR A 8 -2.72 18.26 -7.84
CA TYR A 8 -2.35 17.00 -8.49
C TYR A 8 -2.70 16.92 -9.98
N ALA A 9 -3.42 17.90 -10.54
CA ALA A 9 -3.73 17.93 -11.97
C ALA A 9 -3.57 19.34 -12.55
N PRO A 10 -3.20 19.46 -13.84
CA PRO A 10 -3.23 20.74 -14.53
C PRO A 10 -4.65 21.37 -14.52
N PRO A 11 -4.76 22.71 -14.61
CA PRO A 11 -6.07 23.37 -14.72
C PRO A 11 -6.93 22.79 -15.84
N GLY A 12 -8.20 22.52 -15.53
CA GLY A 12 -9.16 21.93 -16.46
C GLY A 12 -9.03 20.42 -16.67
N GLN A 13 -8.13 19.74 -15.94
CA GLN A 13 -7.97 18.28 -15.99
C GLN A 13 -8.29 17.64 -14.64
N HIS A 14 -8.64 16.35 -14.68
CA HIS A 14 -8.82 15.54 -13.48
C HIS A 14 -7.87 14.34 -13.49
N VAL A 15 -7.35 13.99 -12.32
CA VAL A 15 -6.59 12.75 -12.12
C VAL A 15 -7.37 11.79 -11.23
N LEU A 16 -7.61 10.60 -11.77
CA LEU A 16 -8.17 9.46 -11.08
C LEU A 16 -7.04 8.48 -10.73
N PHE A 17 -7.05 8.04 -9.48
CA PHE A 17 -6.31 6.87 -9.05
C PHE A 17 -7.32 5.74 -8.91
N ALA A 18 -7.07 4.61 -9.58
CA ALA A 18 -7.89 3.42 -9.50
C ALA A 18 -7.01 2.25 -9.03
N TYR A 19 -7.62 1.30 -8.33
CA TYR A 19 -6.96 0.11 -7.82
C TYR A 19 -7.77 -1.12 -8.21
N ALA A 20 -7.09 -2.12 -8.75
CA ALA A 20 -7.64 -3.43 -9.05
C ALA A 20 -6.93 -4.47 -8.19
N SER A 21 -7.64 -5.55 -7.89
CA SER A 21 -7.12 -6.66 -7.09
C SER A 21 -7.07 -7.91 -7.95
N PRO A 22 -5.91 -8.59 -8.04
CA PRO A 22 -5.84 -9.84 -8.76
C PRO A 22 -6.72 -10.89 -8.08
N ARG A 23 -7.04 -11.96 -8.80
CA ARG A 23 -7.84 -13.06 -8.26
C ARG A 23 -7.23 -13.69 -7.00
N SER A 24 -5.90 -13.69 -6.89
CA SER A 24 -5.15 -14.22 -5.75
C SER A 24 -3.88 -13.44 -5.52
N TYR A 25 -3.47 -13.33 -4.25
CA TYR A 25 -2.20 -12.74 -3.82
C TYR A 25 -1.15 -13.82 -3.47
N CYS A 26 -1.53 -15.10 -3.51
CA CYS A 26 -0.67 -16.22 -3.08
C CYS A 26 0.06 -16.92 -4.23
N VAL A 27 -0.26 -16.58 -5.47
CA VAL A 27 0.33 -17.17 -6.68
C VAL A 27 0.60 -16.07 -7.69
N PRO A 28 1.62 -16.23 -8.57
CA PRO A 28 1.87 -15.26 -9.63
C PRO A 28 0.62 -14.99 -10.45
N MET A 29 0.37 -13.72 -10.74
CA MET A 29 -0.75 -13.32 -11.60
C MET A 29 -0.40 -13.51 -13.09
N ASP A 30 -1.42 -13.66 -13.91
CA ASP A 30 -1.32 -13.46 -15.36
C ASP A 30 -1.42 -11.96 -15.64
N GLU A 31 -0.27 -11.30 -15.78
CA GLU A 31 -0.22 -9.84 -15.91
C GLU A 31 -0.94 -9.33 -17.16
N GLU A 32 -0.88 -10.07 -18.28
CA GLU A 32 -1.55 -9.65 -19.50
C GLU A 32 -3.06 -9.64 -19.32
N GLU A 33 -3.61 -10.71 -18.72
CA GLU A 33 -5.05 -10.81 -18.47
C GLU A 33 -5.52 -9.79 -17.43
N GLU A 34 -4.78 -9.58 -16.34
CA GLU A 34 -5.14 -8.61 -15.29
C GLU A 34 -5.14 -7.17 -15.83
N LEU A 35 -4.15 -6.81 -16.67
CA LEU A 35 -4.11 -5.50 -17.32
C LEU A 35 -5.25 -5.33 -18.33
N ARG A 36 -5.57 -6.39 -19.09
CA ARG A 36 -6.67 -6.38 -20.06
C ARG A 36 -8.01 -6.19 -19.36
N GLN A 37 -8.28 -6.97 -18.31
CA GLN A 37 -9.53 -6.89 -17.54
C GLN A 37 -9.66 -5.54 -16.82
N THR A 38 -8.59 -5.07 -16.17
CA THR A 38 -8.61 -3.75 -15.51
C THR A 38 -8.88 -2.62 -16.51
N THR A 39 -8.35 -2.73 -17.73
CA THR A 39 -8.62 -1.74 -18.79
C THR A 39 -10.08 -1.78 -19.25
N LEU A 40 -10.67 -2.97 -19.39
CA LEU A 40 -12.09 -3.12 -19.70
C LEU A 40 -12.97 -2.53 -18.59
N ASP A 41 -12.69 -2.83 -17.33
CA ASP A 41 -13.40 -2.25 -16.19
C ASP A 41 -13.35 -0.71 -16.23
N LEU A 42 -12.19 -0.13 -16.53
CA LEU A 42 -12.06 1.33 -16.66
C LEU A 42 -12.90 1.90 -17.82
N GLN A 43 -12.94 1.22 -18.97
CA GLN A 43 -13.76 1.64 -20.12
C GLN A 43 -15.26 1.55 -19.80
N GLU A 44 -15.67 0.52 -19.07
CA GLU A 44 -17.06 0.33 -18.65
C GLU A 44 -17.49 1.35 -17.58
N GLN A 45 -16.66 1.58 -16.57
CA GLN A 45 -16.96 2.51 -15.47
C GLN A 45 -16.81 3.98 -15.87
N LEU A 46 -16.04 4.29 -16.91
CA LEU A 46 -15.82 5.65 -17.41
C LEU A 46 -16.20 5.76 -18.90
N PRO A 47 -17.51 5.83 -19.22
CA PRO A 47 -17.96 6.00 -20.59
C PRO A 47 -17.31 7.23 -21.25
N GLY A 48 -16.61 7.01 -22.36
CA GLY A 48 -15.88 8.05 -23.07
C GLY A 48 -14.45 8.29 -22.59
N LEU A 49 -13.89 7.38 -21.76
CA LEU A 49 -12.48 7.41 -21.34
C LEU A 49 -11.52 7.63 -22.52
N GLU A 50 -11.73 6.93 -23.63
CA GLU A 50 -10.87 7.05 -24.83
C GLU A 50 -11.02 8.40 -25.56
N LYS A 51 -12.17 9.06 -25.41
CA LYS A 51 -12.46 10.33 -26.09
C LYS A 51 -11.98 11.53 -25.30
N TYR A 52 -12.12 11.50 -23.97
CA TYR A 52 -11.89 12.66 -23.09
C TYR A 52 -10.76 12.46 -22.10
N GLY A 53 -10.24 11.24 -21.98
CA GLY A 53 -9.21 10.88 -21.02
C GLY A 53 -8.13 10.01 -21.66
N ARG A 54 -7.27 9.46 -20.80
CA ARG A 54 -6.25 8.47 -21.16
C ARG A 54 -5.74 7.81 -19.89
N ILE A 55 -5.30 6.56 -20.02
CA ILE A 55 -4.56 5.89 -18.95
C ILE A 55 -3.13 6.45 -18.97
N LEU A 56 -2.71 7.09 -17.88
CA LEU A 56 -1.36 7.63 -17.76
C LEU A 56 -0.35 6.54 -17.37
N LYS A 57 -0.78 5.62 -16.50
CA LYS A 57 0.02 4.51 -16.01
C LYS A 57 -0.90 3.39 -15.53
N LEU A 58 -0.59 2.17 -15.92
CA LEU A 58 -1.16 0.94 -15.38
C LEU A 58 0.01 0.03 -15.06
N ASP A 59 0.12 -0.39 -13.79
CA ASP A 59 1.35 -0.99 -13.24
C ASP A 59 0.96 -2.22 -12.42
N PRO A 60 1.16 -3.43 -12.96
CA PRO A 60 0.84 -4.66 -12.24
C PRO A 60 1.87 -4.90 -11.13
N ARG A 61 1.40 -5.49 -10.03
CA ARG A 61 2.17 -5.64 -8.78
C ARG A 61 2.15 -7.11 -8.39
N ASN A 62 3.04 -7.90 -9.00
CA ASN A 62 3.06 -9.36 -8.89
C ASN A 62 3.70 -9.83 -7.57
N VAL A 63 3.56 -11.12 -7.25
CA VAL A 63 3.89 -11.69 -5.93
C VAL A 63 5.37 -11.60 -5.56
N ASP A 64 6.25 -11.45 -6.54
CA ASP A 64 7.68 -11.25 -6.37
C ASP A 64 8.05 -9.80 -6.02
N ARG A 65 7.10 -8.88 -6.14
CA ARG A 65 7.30 -7.48 -5.83
C ARG A 65 6.87 -7.18 -4.40
N GLU A 66 7.81 -6.65 -3.62
CA GLU A 66 7.63 -6.33 -2.20
C GLU A 66 6.89 -4.99 -2.00
N ASP A 67 5.65 -4.87 -2.48
CA ASP A 67 4.83 -3.67 -2.24
C ASP A 67 4.11 -3.70 -0.89
N THR A 68 3.85 -4.90 -0.37
CA THR A 68 3.33 -5.12 0.99
C THR A 68 4.09 -6.27 1.61
N ALA A 69 4.85 -6.00 2.67
CA ALA A 69 5.69 -6.99 3.33
C ALA A 69 4.89 -8.02 4.16
N THR A 70 3.60 -7.78 4.42
CA THR A 70 2.70 -8.79 5.00
C THR A 70 1.26 -8.62 4.54
N THR A 71 0.50 -9.71 4.48
CA THR A 71 -0.93 -9.68 4.24
C THR A 71 -1.64 -9.02 5.42
N ALA A 72 -2.59 -8.12 5.15
CA ALA A 72 -3.43 -7.55 6.20
C ALA A 72 -3.94 -8.64 7.15
N TRP A 73 -3.95 -8.35 8.46
CA TRP A 73 -4.34 -9.29 9.52
C TRP A 73 -3.33 -10.41 9.85
N PHE A 74 -2.26 -10.57 9.07
CA PHE A 74 -1.15 -11.50 9.34
C PHE A 74 0.12 -10.75 9.74
N GLY A 75 -0.04 -9.71 10.58
CA GLY A 75 1.08 -8.92 11.08
C GLY A 75 2.06 -9.73 11.92
N MET A 76 3.35 -9.46 11.73
CA MET A 76 4.43 -10.05 12.54
C MET A 76 4.61 -9.29 13.87
N PRO A 77 5.14 -9.95 14.92
CA PRO A 77 5.47 -9.27 16.17
C PRO A 77 6.59 -8.23 15.96
N ILE A 78 6.60 -7.19 16.80
CA ILE A 78 7.65 -6.16 16.81
C ILE A 78 8.91 -6.65 17.53
N GLU A 79 8.79 -7.63 18.43
CA GLU A 79 9.90 -8.26 19.12
C GLU A 79 10.57 -9.34 18.27
N THR A 80 11.90 -9.41 18.34
CA THR A 80 12.68 -10.50 17.75
C THR A 80 13.33 -11.34 18.85
N PRO A 81 13.79 -12.58 18.54
CA PRO A 81 14.59 -13.37 19.48
C PRO A 81 15.93 -12.73 19.86
N VAL A 82 16.42 -11.75 19.09
CA VAL A 82 17.68 -11.05 19.36
C VAL A 82 17.40 -9.87 20.28
N LYS A 83 18.08 -9.85 21.43
CA LYS A 83 17.91 -8.79 22.43
C LYS A 83 18.20 -7.41 21.83
N ASN A 84 17.32 -6.46 22.11
CA ASN A 84 17.39 -5.07 21.62
C ASN A 84 17.30 -4.93 20.09
N LEU A 85 16.89 -5.97 19.37
CA LEU A 85 16.55 -5.90 17.95
C LEU A 85 15.02 -5.99 17.79
N TYR A 86 14.46 -5.00 17.12
CA TYR A 86 13.02 -4.86 16.93
C TYR A 86 12.69 -4.66 15.45
N ASN A 87 11.52 -5.15 15.10
CA ASN A 87 10.90 -5.05 13.79
C ASN A 87 9.91 -3.88 13.79
N VAL A 88 10.04 -2.97 12.81
CA VAL A 88 9.13 -1.85 12.60
C VAL A 88 8.77 -1.74 11.13
N GLY A 89 7.62 -1.17 10.83
CA GLY A 89 7.08 -1.08 9.48
C GLY A 89 5.63 -1.55 9.39
N ASP A 90 5.13 -1.58 8.17
CA ASP A 90 3.77 -2.01 7.84
C ASP A 90 3.62 -3.53 7.72
N ALA A 91 4.67 -4.31 8.01
CA ALA A 91 4.56 -5.76 8.19
C ALA A 91 4.16 -6.16 9.62
N MET A 92 4.23 -5.23 10.59
CA MET A 92 4.01 -5.50 12.01
C MET A 92 2.62 -4.99 12.45
N LEU A 93 1.62 -5.29 11.61
CA LEU A 93 0.26 -4.75 11.72
C LEU A 93 -0.51 -5.40 12.87
N PRO A 94 -1.01 -4.63 13.86
CA PRO A 94 -2.01 -5.15 14.77
C PRO A 94 -3.34 -5.39 14.02
N LEU A 95 -4.17 -6.26 14.59
CA LEU A 95 -5.52 -6.52 14.07
C LEU A 95 -6.30 -5.19 13.95
N GLY A 96 -6.77 -4.88 12.76
CA GLY A 96 -7.59 -3.69 12.48
C GLY A 96 -6.86 -2.58 11.76
N VAL A 97 -5.54 -2.72 11.58
CA VAL A 97 -4.66 -1.64 11.12
C VAL A 97 -3.92 -2.08 9.86
N VAL A 98 -3.78 -1.17 8.88
CA VAL A 98 -3.10 -1.46 7.60
C VAL A 98 -2.23 -0.29 7.13
N GLY A 99 -1.24 -0.61 6.29
CA GLY A 99 -0.39 0.37 5.59
C GLY A 99 0.32 1.34 6.55
N ALA A 100 0.33 2.63 6.17
CA ALA A 100 1.05 3.67 6.90
C ALA A 100 0.67 3.77 8.38
N THR A 101 -0.61 3.57 8.72
CA THR A 101 -1.05 3.61 10.13
C THR A 101 -0.41 2.50 10.97
N GLY A 102 -0.18 1.33 10.38
CA GLY A 102 0.51 0.22 11.04
C GLY A 102 2.01 0.47 11.21
N ALA A 103 2.65 1.08 10.20
CA ALA A 103 4.05 1.50 10.32
C ALA A 103 4.25 2.55 11.42
N ILE A 104 3.32 3.50 11.55
CA ILE A 104 3.34 4.51 12.61
C ILE A 104 3.17 3.84 13.99
N ASP A 105 2.21 2.93 14.13
CA ASP A 105 1.96 2.23 15.40
C ASP A 105 3.16 1.38 15.83
N SER A 106 3.70 0.57 14.92
CA SER A 106 4.83 -0.32 15.23
C SER A 106 6.07 0.48 15.65
N GLY A 107 6.38 1.56 14.92
CA GLY A 107 7.45 2.48 15.28
C GLY A 107 7.25 3.13 16.66
N ARG A 108 6.04 3.61 16.95
CA ARG A 108 5.69 4.20 18.26
C ARG A 108 5.89 3.19 19.40
N ARG A 109 5.36 1.98 19.25
CA ARG A 109 5.46 0.92 20.29
C ARG A 109 6.89 0.52 20.57
N VAL A 110 7.72 0.36 19.53
CA VAL A 110 9.15 0.06 19.70
C VAL A 110 9.87 1.21 20.39
N ALA A 111 9.60 2.46 20.02
CA ALA A 111 10.19 3.63 20.68
C ALA A 111 9.83 3.67 22.19
N GLU A 112 8.60 3.33 22.56
CA GLU A 112 8.17 3.24 23.95
C GLU A 112 8.90 2.13 24.73
N ILE A 113 9.19 1.00 24.09
CA ILE A 113 10.00 -0.08 24.68
C ILE A 113 11.44 0.39 24.89
N VAL A 114 12.08 0.94 23.86
CA VAL A 114 13.47 1.41 23.90
C VAL A 114 13.66 2.48 24.96
N ARG A 115 12.72 3.43 25.08
CA ARG A 115 12.74 4.49 26.10
C ARG A 115 12.74 3.94 27.54
N LYS A 116 12.18 2.76 27.79
CA LYS A 116 12.20 2.11 29.12
C LYS A 116 13.52 1.43 29.40
N ILE A 117 14.24 1.02 28.36
CA ILE A 117 15.52 0.30 28.44
C ILE A 117 16.68 1.29 28.56
N ILE A 118 16.67 2.35 27.75
CA ILE A 118 17.70 3.38 27.71
C ILE A 118 17.27 4.55 28.59
N LYS A 119 17.97 4.76 29.71
CA LYS A 119 17.82 5.98 30.50
C LYS A 119 18.68 7.08 29.87
N PRO A 120 18.20 8.34 29.77
CA PRO A 120 19.05 9.44 29.35
C PRO A 120 20.26 9.53 30.27
N GLU A 121 21.46 9.70 29.71
CA GLU A 121 22.59 10.18 30.51
C GLU A 121 22.26 11.58 31.02
N ALA A 122 22.56 11.82 32.30
CA ALA A 122 22.28 13.06 33.01
C ALA A 122 23.19 14.21 32.57
#